data_AF-A0A3D5KR87-F1
#
_entry.id   AF-A0A3D5KR87-F1
#
_cell.length_a   1.000
_cell.length_b   1.000
_cell.length_c   1.000
_cell.angle_alpha   90.00
_cell.angle_beta   90.00
_cell.angle_gamma   90.00
#
_symmetry.space_group_name_H-M   'P 1'
#
loop_
_entity.id
_entity.type
_entity.pdbx_description
1 polymer ?
#
loop_
_entity_poly.entity_id
_entity_poly.type
_entity_poly.pdbx_seq_one_letter_code
_entity_poly.pdbx_strand_id
1 'polypeptide(L)'
;MASTVEKTIVIRNNTKKLAFPVKSGATIYHGCVGVVKIDGYLYNHASTIVDQNGINYIGIIADETANSNGTPAATTADGSILTSQETRSVPSGDATVRTLYLNGQFYAAMTGLTQANVGDVVYATDNFTFAVTGTIPIGTISKVLSATLAEIDLNCFMPMQNIVKSGELFSITKNITTGSATEDIYSSNAPFAFEIVDVIVQPRGASTNGTMKVTDGTSDITNAMTCAVDKTIARAGTIDDAKSTIAVSGSLRVVCAGDTIGNTIGLVTVVAIRS
;
A
#
# COMPACT_ATOMS: atom_id res chain seq x y z
N MET A 1 17.23 -17.60 -24.42
CA MET A 1 16.88 -16.37 -23.69
C MET A 1 15.54 -16.61 -23.03
N ALA A 2 15.48 -16.67 -21.70
CA ALA A 2 14.22 -16.81 -20.98
C ALA A 2 13.48 -15.48 -21.09
N SER A 3 12.37 -15.45 -21.84
CA SER A 3 11.50 -14.27 -21.88
C SER A 3 10.77 -14.17 -20.54
N THR A 4 11.03 -13.10 -19.80
CA THR A 4 10.27 -12.71 -18.61
C THR A 4 8.89 -12.25 -19.07
N VAL A 5 7.95 -13.18 -19.23
CA VAL A 5 6.58 -12.84 -19.61
C VAL A 5 5.87 -12.30 -18.37
N GLU A 6 5.29 -11.10 -18.49
CA GLU A 6 4.54 -10.39 -17.44
C GLU A 6 3.51 -11.31 -16.78
N LYS A 7 3.75 -11.67 -15.52
CA LYS A 7 2.71 -12.28 -14.68
C LYS A 7 1.85 -11.14 -14.14
N THR A 8 0.73 -10.88 -14.81
CA THR A 8 -0.22 -9.84 -14.40
C THR A 8 -1.24 -10.45 -13.44
N ILE A 9 -1.36 -9.85 -12.24
CA ILE A 9 -2.38 -10.21 -11.25
C ILE A 9 -3.49 -9.20 -11.27
N VAL A 10 -4.75 -9.61 -11.20
CA VAL A 10 -5.87 -8.65 -11.09
C VAL A 10 -6.34 -8.60 -9.65
N ILE A 11 -6.15 -7.45 -8.97
CA ILE A 11 -6.95 -7.16 -7.76
C ILE A 11 -8.39 -6.97 -8.22
N ARG A 12 -9.33 -7.81 -7.74
CA ARG A 12 -10.76 -7.55 -7.88
C ARG A 12 -11.26 -6.91 -6.58
N ASN A 13 -11.39 -5.59 -6.58
CA ASN A 13 -12.39 -4.91 -5.76
C ASN A 13 -13.38 -4.24 -6.73
N ASN A 14 -14.65 -4.07 -6.34
CA ASN A 14 -15.83 -3.72 -7.14
C ASN A 14 -15.71 -2.50 -8.09
N THR A 15 -14.56 -1.85 -8.20
CA THR A 15 -14.33 -0.66 -9.03
C THR A 15 -12.99 -0.58 -9.78
N LYS A 16 -11.97 -1.43 -9.55
CA LYS A 16 -10.67 -1.33 -10.27
C LYS A 16 -9.96 -2.68 -10.43
N LYS A 17 -9.32 -2.88 -11.60
CA LYS A 17 -8.33 -3.95 -11.88
C LYS A 17 -6.93 -3.37 -11.74
N LEU A 18 -6.09 -3.94 -10.89
CA LEU A 18 -4.70 -3.52 -10.72
C LEU A 18 -3.77 -4.68 -10.98
N ALA A 19 -2.81 -4.47 -11.88
CA ALA A 19 -1.79 -5.40 -12.35
C ALA A 19 -0.49 -5.29 -11.53
N PHE A 20 -0.05 -6.39 -10.91
CA PHE A 20 1.27 -6.47 -10.25
C PHE A 20 2.11 -7.60 -10.84
N PRO A 21 3.39 -7.35 -11.18
CA PRO A 21 4.32 -8.39 -11.61
C PRO A 21 4.70 -9.32 -10.45
N VAL A 22 4.98 -10.58 -10.77
CA VAL A 22 5.64 -11.51 -9.83
C VAL A 22 7.16 -11.30 -9.90
N LYS A 23 7.84 -11.29 -8.76
CA LYS A 23 9.29 -11.14 -8.73
C LYS A 23 9.98 -12.28 -9.48
N SER A 24 11.01 -11.96 -10.26
CA SER A 24 11.82 -12.97 -10.96
C SER A 24 12.36 -14.01 -9.97
N GLY A 25 12.24 -15.30 -10.30
CA GLY A 25 12.63 -16.41 -9.43
C GLY A 25 11.62 -16.80 -8.35
N ALA A 26 10.53 -16.04 -8.17
CA ALA A 26 9.47 -16.40 -7.23
C ALA A 26 8.42 -17.35 -7.85
N THR A 27 8.12 -18.43 -7.14
CA THR A 27 6.96 -19.29 -7.39
C THR A 27 5.78 -18.75 -6.60
N ILE A 28 4.60 -18.61 -7.21
CA ILE A 28 3.37 -18.18 -6.52
C ILE A 28 2.41 -19.35 -6.45
N TYR A 29 1.95 -19.69 -5.24
CA TYR A 29 1.04 -20.81 -5.02
C TYR A 29 -0.42 -20.36 -5.08
N HIS A 30 -1.27 -21.23 -5.59
CA HIS A 30 -2.73 -21.07 -5.52
C HIS A 30 -3.25 -21.28 -4.10
N GLY A 31 -4.35 -20.60 -3.79
CA GLY A 31 -5.07 -20.54 -2.51
C GLY A 31 -4.26 -19.96 -1.34
N CYS A 32 -2.99 -19.62 -1.54
CA CYS A 32 -2.11 -19.21 -0.44
C CYS A 32 -2.28 -17.73 -0.09
N VAL A 33 -1.74 -17.36 1.07
CA VAL A 33 -1.61 -15.95 1.46
C VAL A 33 -0.58 -15.28 0.55
N GLY A 34 -1.06 -14.32 -0.24
CA GLY A 34 -0.25 -13.50 -1.13
C GLY A 34 -0.03 -12.11 -0.56
N VAL A 35 1.15 -11.56 -0.79
CA VAL A 35 1.50 -10.19 -0.41
C VAL A 35 2.05 -9.42 -1.60
N VAL A 36 1.59 -8.19 -1.80
CA VAL A 36 2.22 -7.24 -2.71
C VAL A 36 3.05 -6.30 -1.86
N LYS A 37 4.34 -6.18 -2.15
CA LYS A 37 5.22 -5.28 -1.41
C LYS A 37 5.30 -3.88 -2.02
N ILE A 38 6.00 -3.01 -1.31
CA ILE A 38 6.37 -1.66 -1.71
C ILE A 38 7.20 -1.60 -2.99
N ASP A 39 7.91 -2.66 -3.35
CA ASP A 39 8.60 -2.73 -4.63
C ASP A 39 7.66 -2.99 -5.82
N GLY A 40 6.36 -3.15 -5.56
CA GLY A 40 5.33 -3.39 -6.57
C GLY A 40 5.23 -4.84 -7.03
N TYR A 41 5.97 -5.77 -6.41
CA TYR A 41 5.93 -7.19 -6.79
C TYR A 41 5.07 -8.03 -5.84
N LEU A 42 4.49 -9.11 -6.37
CA LEU A 42 3.84 -10.15 -5.59
C LEU A 42 4.84 -11.20 -5.09
N TYR A 43 4.66 -11.59 -3.82
CA TYR A 43 5.31 -12.69 -3.13
C TYR A 43 4.27 -13.60 -2.44
N ASN A 44 4.63 -14.86 -2.15
CA ASN A 44 3.92 -15.59 -1.11
C ASN A 44 4.34 -15.06 0.26
N HIS A 45 3.44 -15.13 1.24
CA HIS A 45 3.68 -14.62 2.60
C HIS A 45 4.97 -15.15 3.26
N ALA A 46 5.26 -16.44 3.18
CA ALA A 46 6.44 -17.09 3.77
C ALA A 46 7.71 -16.97 2.92
N SER A 47 7.74 -16.07 1.93
CA SER A 47 9.02 -15.74 1.30
C SER A 47 9.93 -15.09 2.35
N THR A 48 11.19 -15.51 2.44
CA THR A 48 12.21 -14.92 3.32
C THR A 48 12.46 -13.43 3.05
N ILE A 49 11.85 -12.90 1.99
CA ILE A 49 11.88 -11.51 1.54
C ILE A 49 10.77 -10.68 2.20
N VAL A 50 9.75 -11.31 2.80
CA VAL A 50 8.60 -10.61 3.42
C VAL A 50 8.94 -10.25 4.87
N ASP A 51 9.71 -9.18 5.05
CA ASP A 51 9.68 -8.42 6.31
C ASP A 51 8.35 -7.63 6.39
N GLN A 52 7.82 -7.48 7.60
CA GLN A 52 6.53 -6.81 7.87
C GLN A 52 6.50 -5.36 7.38
N ASN A 53 7.68 -4.77 7.17
CA ASN A 53 7.86 -3.43 6.67
C ASN A 53 7.71 -3.41 5.14
N GLY A 54 6.73 -2.65 4.64
CA GLY A 54 6.54 -2.44 3.21
C GLY A 54 5.66 -3.49 2.52
N ILE A 55 4.69 -4.08 3.21
CA ILE A 55 3.56 -4.78 2.57
C ILE A 55 2.50 -3.75 2.21
N ASN A 56 2.12 -3.66 0.93
CA ASN A 56 1.05 -2.79 0.44
C ASN A 56 -0.31 -3.48 0.40
N TYR A 57 -0.32 -4.75 -0.04
CA TYR A 57 -1.52 -5.58 -0.09
C TYR A 57 -1.26 -6.94 0.50
N ILE A 58 -2.26 -7.47 1.20
CA ILE A 58 -2.30 -8.86 1.63
C ILE A 58 -3.68 -9.42 1.30
N GLY A 59 -3.72 -10.67 0.88
CA GLY A 59 -4.95 -11.31 0.47
C GLY A 59 -4.76 -12.77 0.13
N ILE A 60 -5.81 -13.38 -0.42
CA ILE A 60 -5.80 -14.78 -0.83
C ILE A 60 -5.64 -14.87 -2.34
N ILE A 61 -4.67 -15.67 -2.79
CA ILE A 61 -4.40 -15.91 -4.20
C ILE A 61 -5.39 -16.96 -4.71
N ALA A 62 -6.33 -16.57 -5.57
CA ALA A 62 -7.14 -17.50 -6.32
C ALA A 62 -6.48 -17.89 -7.64
N ASP A 63 -6.64 -19.15 -8.05
CA ASP A 63 -6.26 -19.62 -9.37
C ASP A 63 -7.33 -19.21 -10.40
N GLU A 64 -6.94 -18.52 -11.48
CA GLU A 64 -7.86 -18.12 -12.55
C GLU A 64 -7.75 -18.99 -13.81
N THR A 65 -6.97 -20.08 -13.81
CA THR A 65 -6.96 -21.04 -14.94
C THR A 65 -8.30 -21.75 -15.17
N ALA A 66 -9.30 -21.56 -14.30
CA ALA A 66 -10.62 -22.20 -14.38
C ALA A 66 -11.81 -21.28 -14.77
N ASN A 67 -11.67 -19.96 -14.89
CA ASN A 67 -12.83 -19.05 -15.06
C ASN A 67 -13.05 -18.56 -16.50
N SER A 68 -13.18 -19.48 -17.45
CA SER A 68 -13.57 -19.19 -18.84
C SER A 68 -15.00 -18.63 -19.00
N ASN A 69 -15.83 -18.67 -17.95
CA ASN A 69 -17.26 -18.31 -18.03
C ASN A 69 -17.68 -17.13 -17.12
N GLY A 70 -16.75 -16.27 -16.68
CA GLY A 70 -17.08 -15.00 -16.04
C GLY A 70 -17.78 -15.08 -14.67
N THR A 71 -17.94 -16.27 -14.11
CA THR A 71 -18.53 -16.49 -12.77
C THR A 71 -17.42 -16.93 -11.83
N PRO A 72 -17.14 -16.25 -10.71
CA PRO A 72 -16.18 -16.72 -9.74
C PRO A 72 -16.64 -18.08 -9.18
N ALA A 73 -15.95 -19.17 -9.54
CA ALA A 73 -16.13 -20.43 -8.84
C ALA A 73 -15.65 -20.25 -7.39
N ALA A 74 -16.59 -20.21 -6.44
CA ALA A 74 -16.29 -20.46 -5.04
C ALA A 74 -15.72 -21.88 -4.96
N THR A 75 -14.41 -22.02 -4.74
CA THR A 75 -13.82 -23.33 -4.45
C THR A 75 -14.23 -23.70 -3.03
N THR A 76 -15.34 -24.43 -2.91
CA THR A 76 -15.67 -25.17 -1.71
C THR A 76 -14.57 -26.20 -1.44
N ALA A 77 -13.82 -26.04 -0.35
CA ALA A 77 -13.70 -27.02 0.73
C ALA A 77 -12.51 -26.71 1.66
N ASP A 78 -12.83 -26.77 2.95
CA ASP A 78 -12.03 -27.21 4.09
C ASP A 78 -10.77 -26.43 4.50
N GLY A 79 -10.62 -26.35 5.82
CA GLY A 79 -9.45 -25.78 6.47
C GLY A 79 -8.17 -26.49 6.06
N SER A 80 -7.09 -25.71 5.89
CA SER A 80 -5.91 -26.00 5.08
C SER A 80 -6.26 -26.00 3.59
N ILE A 81 -5.48 -25.33 2.74
CA ILE A 81 -5.46 -25.76 1.34
C ILE A 81 -4.88 -27.16 1.39
N LEU A 82 -5.72 -28.18 1.26
CA LEU A 82 -5.29 -29.56 1.26
C LEU A 82 -4.21 -29.72 0.19
N THR A 83 -2.98 -29.89 0.68
CA THR A 83 -1.77 -30.14 -0.08
C THR A 83 -1.91 -31.49 -0.78
N SER A 84 -2.52 -31.47 -1.96
CA SER A 84 -2.21 -32.43 -2.99
C SER A 84 -2.68 -31.86 -4.31
N GLN A 85 -1.80 -31.14 -5.01
CA GLN A 85 -1.43 -31.56 -6.36
C GLN A 85 -0.32 -30.70 -6.95
N GLU A 86 0.57 -31.42 -7.61
CA GLU A 86 1.51 -30.99 -8.63
C GLU A 86 2.71 -30.17 -8.13
N THR A 87 3.77 -30.90 -7.78
CA THR A 87 5.15 -30.54 -8.12
C THR A 87 5.31 -30.47 -9.65
N ARG A 88 4.52 -29.63 -10.34
CA ARG A 88 4.83 -29.32 -11.73
C ARG A 88 5.94 -28.30 -11.68
N SER A 89 7.15 -28.74 -12.03
CA SER A 89 8.20 -27.83 -12.47
C SER A 89 7.63 -27.05 -13.64
N VAL A 90 7.08 -25.87 -13.37
CA VAL A 90 6.47 -25.05 -14.41
C VAL A 90 7.60 -24.61 -15.34
N PRO A 91 7.58 -25.00 -16.63
CA PRO A 91 8.64 -24.61 -17.55
C PRO A 91 8.75 -23.08 -17.58
N SER A 92 9.97 -22.59 -17.79
CA SER A 92 10.24 -21.20 -18.12
C SER A 92 9.25 -20.71 -19.20
N GLY A 93 8.29 -19.87 -18.83
CA GLY A 93 7.38 -19.21 -19.77
C GLY A 93 5.88 -19.19 -19.43
N ASP A 94 5.43 -19.77 -18.30
CA ASP A 94 3.98 -19.93 -18.08
C ASP A 94 3.28 -18.63 -17.64
N ALA A 95 2.44 -18.11 -18.52
CA ALA A 95 1.60 -16.92 -18.35
C ALA A 95 0.28 -17.29 -17.66
N THR A 96 0.32 -17.55 -16.35
CA THR A 96 -0.88 -17.74 -15.53
C THR A 96 -1.27 -16.41 -14.87
N VAL A 97 -2.41 -15.85 -15.26
CA VAL A 97 -3.06 -14.75 -14.51
C VAL A 97 -3.55 -15.32 -13.19
N ARG A 98 -3.20 -14.69 -12.08
CA ARG A 98 -3.67 -15.04 -10.74
C ARG A 98 -4.48 -13.87 -10.18
N THR A 99 -5.49 -14.15 -9.35
CA THR A 99 -6.34 -13.10 -8.76
C THR A 99 -6.05 -13.02 -7.27
N LEU A 100 -5.82 -11.81 -6.75
CA LEU A 100 -5.63 -11.58 -5.33
C LEU A 100 -6.91 -10.96 -4.73
N TYR A 101 -7.57 -11.69 -3.83
CA TYR A 101 -8.73 -11.19 -3.09
C TYR A 101 -8.26 -10.46 -1.83
N LEU A 102 -8.54 -9.16 -1.78
CA LEU A 102 -8.17 -8.29 -0.65
C LEU A 102 -9.29 -8.11 0.38
N ASN A 103 -10.50 -8.48 -0.01
CA ASN A 103 -11.70 -8.39 0.79
C ASN A 103 -12.64 -9.53 0.45
N GLY A 104 -13.51 -9.85 1.40
CA GLY A 104 -14.50 -10.90 1.26
C GLY A 104 -14.47 -11.88 2.42
N GLN A 105 -15.42 -12.80 2.42
CA GLN A 105 -15.58 -13.82 3.43
C GLN A 105 -14.88 -15.10 3.00
N PHE A 106 -14.02 -15.61 3.87
CA PHE A 106 -13.26 -16.83 3.66
C PHE A 106 -13.35 -17.73 4.88
N TYR A 107 -13.19 -19.03 4.69
CA TYR A 107 -13.07 -19.96 5.80
C TYR A 107 -11.60 -20.22 6.09
N ALA A 108 -11.23 -20.16 7.37
CA ALA A 108 -9.87 -20.38 7.85
C ALA A 108 -9.84 -21.52 8.88
N ALA A 109 -8.91 -22.47 8.67
CA ALA A 109 -8.54 -23.43 9.70
C ALA A 109 -7.60 -22.80 10.69
N MET A 110 -7.89 -22.99 11.97
CA MET A 110 -7.04 -22.63 13.10
C MET A 110 -7.17 -23.70 14.17
N THR A 111 -6.43 -23.58 15.28
CA THR A 111 -6.52 -24.52 16.39
C THR A 111 -6.99 -23.82 17.65
N GLY A 112 -7.86 -24.47 18.43
CA GLY A 112 -8.27 -23.99 19.74
C GLY A 112 -9.28 -22.84 19.70
N LEU A 113 -10.08 -22.76 18.63
CA LEU A 113 -11.11 -21.74 18.50
C LEU A 113 -12.26 -22.00 19.47
N THR A 114 -12.80 -20.90 19.99
CA THR A 114 -13.99 -20.85 20.83
C THR A 114 -14.87 -19.71 20.37
N GLN A 115 -16.15 -19.69 20.77
CA GLN A 115 -17.04 -18.58 20.44
C GLN A 115 -16.53 -17.22 20.96
N ALA A 116 -15.63 -17.20 21.95
CA ALA A 116 -15.00 -15.97 22.43
C ALA A 116 -14.03 -15.35 21.42
N ASN A 117 -13.60 -16.10 20.41
CA ASN A 117 -12.70 -15.61 19.38
C ASN A 117 -13.41 -14.83 18.25
N VAL A 118 -14.73 -14.74 18.26
CA VAL A 118 -15.45 -13.88 17.30
C VAL A 118 -15.08 -12.41 17.57
N GLY A 119 -14.64 -11.72 16.51
CA GLY A 119 -14.10 -10.37 16.58
C GLY A 119 -12.58 -10.30 16.74
N ASP A 120 -11.91 -11.42 17.03
CA ASP A 120 -10.45 -11.45 17.10
C ASP A 120 -9.82 -11.20 15.72
N VAL A 121 -8.66 -10.55 15.74
CA VAL A 121 -7.83 -10.36 14.55
C VAL A 121 -7.18 -11.69 14.17
N VAL A 122 -7.25 -12.04 12.89
CA VAL A 122 -6.57 -13.20 12.33
C VAL A 122 -5.25 -12.77 11.71
N TYR A 123 -4.22 -13.57 11.94
CA TYR A 123 -2.87 -13.37 11.44
C TYR A 123 -2.47 -14.51 10.50
N ALA A 124 -1.71 -14.19 9.46
CA ALA A 124 -0.98 -15.20 8.69
C ALA A 124 0.33 -15.56 9.42
N THR A 125 0.60 -16.85 9.55
CA THR A 125 1.84 -17.36 10.16
C THR A 125 2.78 -18.01 9.14
N ASP A 126 2.23 -18.49 8.02
CA ASP A 126 2.97 -18.91 6.84
C ASP A 126 2.09 -18.75 5.57
N ASN A 127 2.46 -19.38 4.46
CA ASN A 127 1.71 -19.34 3.19
C ASN A 127 0.28 -19.90 3.28
N PHE A 128 0.02 -20.77 4.25
CA PHE A 128 -1.15 -21.66 4.32
C PHE A 128 -1.81 -21.68 5.69
N THR A 129 -1.16 -21.12 6.71
CA THR A 129 -1.55 -21.24 8.11
C THR A 129 -2.00 -19.89 8.68
N PHE A 130 -3.05 -19.95 9.48
CA PHE A 130 -3.66 -18.82 10.17
C PHE A 130 -3.62 -19.03 11.69
N ALA A 131 -3.59 -17.93 12.44
CA ALA A 131 -3.66 -17.96 13.90
C ALA A 131 -4.33 -16.70 14.47
N VAL A 132 -4.80 -16.80 15.72
CA VAL A 132 -5.32 -15.65 16.51
C VAL A 132 -4.21 -14.85 17.20
N THR A 133 -2.96 -15.28 17.03
CA THR A 133 -1.76 -14.57 17.47
C THR A 133 -0.76 -14.55 16.32
N GLY A 134 -0.08 -13.42 16.15
CA GLY A 134 0.88 -13.28 15.07
C GLY A 134 1.29 -11.84 14.88
N THR A 135 1.87 -11.57 13.72
CA THR A 135 2.47 -10.28 13.43
C THR A 135 1.90 -9.61 12.19
N ILE A 136 1.41 -10.38 11.22
CA ILE A 136 0.82 -9.86 9.99
C ILE A 136 -0.68 -10.11 10.01
N PRO A 137 -1.50 -9.09 10.29
CA PRO A 137 -2.94 -9.24 10.31
C PRO A 137 -3.52 -9.37 8.89
N ILE A 138 -4.56 -10.19 8.75
CA ILE A 138 -5.22 -10.48 7.45
C ILE A 138 -6.75 -10.33 7.47
N GLY A 139 -7.35 -10.19 8.65
CA GLY A 139 -8.80 -10.01 8.76
C GLY A 139 -9.27 -10.15 10.19
N THR A 140 -10.58 -10.34 10.34
CA THR A 140 -11.24 -10.55 11.63
C THR A 140 -12.13 -11.78 11.58
N ILE A 141 -12.22 -12.53 12.68
CA ILE A 141 -13.14 -13.66 12.79
C ILE A 141 -14.58 -13.13 12.84
N SER A 142 -15.39 -13.43 11.84
CA SER A 142 -16.81 -13.06 11.79
C SER A 142 -17.68 -14.10 12.47
N LYS A 143 -17.28 -15.37 12.41
CA LYS A 143 -18.01 -16.49 13.00
C LYS A 143 -17.10 -17.66 13.29
N VAL A 144 -17.23 -18.28 14.47
CA VAL A 144 -16.60 -19.57 14.76
C VAL A 144 -17.61 -20.68 14.45
N LEU A 145 -17.18 -21.65 13.63
CA LEU A 145 -17.99 -22.78 13.16
C LEU A 145 -17.69 -24.06 13.94
N SER A 146 -16.44 -24.23 14.37
CA SER A 146 -15.99 -25.35 15.20
C SER A 146 -14.72 -24.97 15.96
N ALA A 147 -14.20 -25.88 16.79
CA ALA A 147 -12.91 -25.68 17.48
C ALA A 147 -11.71 -25.51 16.54
N THR A 148 -11.89 -25.76 15.24
CA THR A 148 -10.83 -25.68 14.24
C THR A 148 -11.19 -24.90 12.97
N LEU A 149 -12.40 -24.33 12.89
CA LEU A 149 -12.87 -23.63 11.70
C LEU A 149 -13.59 -22.33 12.06
N ALA A 150 -13.21 -21.25 11.40
CA ALA A 150 -13.85 -19.95 11.49
C ALA A 150 -14.09 -19.34 10.11
N GLU A 151 -15.12 -18.52 10.01
CA GLU A 151 -15.31 -17.55 8.94
C GLU A 151 -14.55 -16.27 9.28
N ILE A 152 -13.78 -15.79 8.31
CA ILE A 152 -12.96 -14.59 8.41
C ILE A 152 -13.45 -13.57 7.39
N ASP A 153 -13.66 -12.35 7.85
CA ASP A 153 -13.82 -11.19 6.98
C ASP A 153 -12.40 -10.67 6.68
N LEU A 154 -11.93 -10.87 5.44
CA LEU A 154 -10.70 -10.25 4.98
C LEU A 154 -10.91 -8.74 4.89
N ASN A 155 -10.07 -8.01 5.61
CA ASN A 155 -10.06 -6.56 5.57
C ASN A 155 -8.96 -6.08 4.64
N CYS A 156 -9.24 -5.03 3.86
CA CYS A 156 -8.21 -4.38 3.06
C CYS A 156 -7.29 -3.58 4.01
N PHE A 157 -6.08 -4.08 4.28
CA PHE A 157 -5.15 -3.49 5.26
C PHE A 157 -4.63 -2.11 4.89
N MET A 158 -4.81 -1.68 3.63
CA MET A 158 -4.48 -0.31 3.23
C MET A 158 -5.66 0.33 2.51
N PRO A 159 -6.06 1.56 2.87
CA PRO A 159 -7.04 2.30 2.08
C PRO A 159 -6.51 2.44 0.65
N MET A 160 -7.30 2.00 -0.33
CA MET A 160 -7.02 2.02 -1.77
C MET A 160 -6.72 3.42 -2.37
N GLN A 161 -6.60 4.46 -1.55
CA GLN A 161 -6.46 5.83 -2.01
C GLN A 161 -5.05 6.23 -2.44
N ASN A 162 -4.00 5.45 -2.11
CA ASN A 162 -2.61 5.84 -2.41
C ASN A 162 -1.82 4.78 -3.20
N ILE A 163 -2.46 4.16 -4.21
CA ILE A 163 -1.75 3.31 -5.19
C ILE A 163 -1.22 4.18 -6.29
N VAL A 164 0.08 4.33 -6.29
CA VAL A 164 0.84 4.93 -7.37
C VAL A 164 1.81 3.84 -7.78
N LYS A 165 1.79 3.34 -9.01
CA LYS A 165 2.81 2.36 -9.40
C LYS A 165 4.20 3.01 -9.35
N SER A 166 5.27 2.23 -9.17
CA SER A 166 6.63 2.76 -9.38
C SER A 166 6.69 3.37 -10.79
N GLY A 167 7.23 4.58 -10.91
CA GLY A 167 7.25 5.38 -12.13
C GLY A 167 5.95 6.14 -12.45
N GLU A 168 4.87 5.97 -11.69
CA GLU A 168 3.67 6.80 -11.84
C GLU A 168 3.75 8.08 -10.99
N LEU A 169 3.17 9.16 -11.51
CA LEU A 169 3.01 10.43 -10.82
C LEU A 169 1.87 10.34 -9.81
N PHE A 170 2.05 11.01 -8.68
CA PHE A 170 1.01 11.23 -7.69
C PHE A 170 1.14 12.58 -7.03
N SER A 171 0.07 12.98 -6.35
CA SER A 171 0.02 14.23 -5.61
C SER A 171 -0.31 13.99 -4.15
N ILE A 172 0.50 14.54 -3.25
CA ILE A 172 0.19 14.65 -1.83
C ILE A 172 -0.33 16.06 -1.60
N THR A 173 -1.47 16.19 -0.92
CA THR A 173 -2.06 17.50 -0.64
C THR A 173 -2.23 17.70 0.86
N LYS A 174 -1.76 18.83 1.39
CA LYS A 174 -1.85 19.21 2.79
C LYS A 174 -2.50 20.58 2.93
N ASN A 175 -3.57 20.64 3.70
CA ASN A 175 -4.15 21.90 4.16
C ASN A 175 -3.33 22.40 5.37
N ILE A 176 -2.85 23.64 5.27
CA ILE A 176 -2.21 24.37 6.36
C ILE A 176 -3.24 25.37 6.88
N THR A 177 -3.86 25.05 8.02
CA THR A 177 -5.00 25.80 8.58
C THR A 177 -4.63 26.61 9.82
N THR A 178 -3.50 26.29 10.45
CA THR A 178 -2.94 26.97 11.61
C THR A 178 -1.47 27.15 11.33
N GLY A 179 -0.96 28.38 11.32
CA GLY A 179 0.41 28.65 10.91
C GLY A 179 1.47 28.17 11.90
N SER A 180 1.54 26.88 12.22
CA SER A 180 2.71 26.30 12.86
C SER A 180 3.95 26.65 12.02
N ALA A 181 5.08 26.91 12.68
CA ALA A 181 6.36 27.09 11.99
C ALA A 181 6.69 25.88 11.10
N THR A 182 6.18 24.69 11.47
CA THR A 182 6.36 23.47 10.70
C THR A 182 5.15 22.57 10.84
N GLU A 183 4.70 22.01 9.72
CA GLU A 183 3.59 21.06 9.62
C GLU A 183 4.10 19.77 8.97
N ASP A 184 3.89 18.65 9.67
CA ASP A 184 4.27 17.34 9.15
C ASP A 184 3.28 16.87 8.07
N ILE A 185 3.81 16.43 6.93
CA ILE A 185 3.11 15.58 5.98
C ILE A 185 3.43 14.11 6.33
N TYR A 186 4.72 13.82 6.51
CA TYR A 186 5.23 12.57 7.06
C TYR A 186 6.24 12.87 8.17
N SER A 187 6.07 12.24 9.33
CA SER A 187 6.92 12.40 10.52
C SER A 187 7.75 11.12 10.72
N SER A 188 8.70 10.87 9.83
CA SER A 188 9.48 9.62 9.74
C SER A 188 8.62 8.37 9.50
N ASN A 189 7.56 8.52 8.71
CA ASN A 189 6.59 7.47 8.42
C ASN A 189 6.13 7.50 6.96
N ALA A 190 6.95 8.03 6.04
CA ALA A 190 6.66 7.97 4.62
C ALA A 190 6.39 6.50 4.20
N PRO A 191 5.23 6.21 3.60
CA PRO A 191 4.79 4.84 3.37
C PRO A 191 5.62 4.13 2.31
N PHE A 192 6.25 4.89 1.41
CA PHE A 192 7.14 4.39 0.40
C PHE A 192 8.16 5.43 -0.05
N ALA A 193 9.17 4.99 -0.80
CA ALA A 193 10.15 5.89 -1.39
C ALA A 193 9.57 6.63 -2.60
N PHE A 194 9.86 7.92 -2.73
CA PHE A 194 9.41 8.73 -3.85
C PHE A 194 10.33 9.94 -4.07
N GLU A 195 10.33 10.44 -5.30
CA GLU A 195 11.03 11.65 -5.70
C GLU A 195 10.03 12.78 -5.95
N ILE A 196 10.27 13.94 -5.35
CA ILE A 196 9.46 15.14 -5.54
C ILE A 196 9.86 15.84 -6.83
N VAL A 197 8.87 16.12 -7.69
CA VAL A 197 9.07 16.73 -9.02
C VAL A 197 8.45 18.11 -9.18
N ASP A 198 7.43 18.45 -8.39
CA ASP A 198 6.85 19.80 -8.36
C ASP A 198 6.22 20.06 -6.98
N VAL A 199 6.18 21.33 -6.58
CA VAL A 199 5.46 21.77 -5.39
C VAL A 199 4.70 23.04 -5.72
N ILE A 200 3.41 23.03 -5.36
CA ILE A 200 2.48 24.10 -5.63
C ILE A 200 1.89 24.58 -4.30
N VAL A 201 1.83 25.88 -4.10
CA VAL A 201 1.20 26.53 -2.95
C VAL A 201 0.06 27.41 -3.44
N GLN A 202 -1.12 27.20 -2.89
CA GLN A 202 -2.29 28.05 -3.12
C GLN A 202 -2.72 28.68 -1.79
N PRO A 203 -2.47 29.99 -1.58
CA PRO A 203 -2.87 30.67 -0.35
C PRO A 203 -4.39 30.67 -0.20
N ARG A 204 -4.86 30.46 1.03
CA ARG A 204 -6.29 30.41 1.38
C ARG A 204 -6.73 31.59 2.26
N GLY A 205 -5.87 32.59 2.35
CA GLY A 205 -6.10 33.85 3.04
C GLY A 205 -4.94 34.80 2.80
N ALA A 206 -5.14 36.05 3.18
CA ALA A 206 -4.10 37.06 3.10
C ALA A 206 -3.10 36.86 4.25
N SER A 207 -1.81 36.89 3.94
CA SER A 207 -0.73 37.04 4.89
C SER A 207 0.19 38.16 4.40
N THR A 208 0.87 38.86 5.31
CA THR A 208 1.62 40.07 4.90
C THR A 208 2.91 39.68 4.20
N ASN A 209 3.59 38.65 4.71
CA ASN A 209 4.89 38.19 4.23
C ASN A 209 5.00 36.66 4.24
N GLY A 210 3.87 35.94 4.30
CA GLY A 210 3.87 34.49 4.44
C GLY A 210 4.50 33.80 3.23
N THR A 211 5.34 32.83 3.54
CA THR A 211 5.98 31.93 2.58
C THR A 211 5.87 30.50 3.08
N MET A 212 5.92 29.55 2.15
CA MET A 212 6.00 28.13 2.46
C MET A 212 7.15 27.50 1.69
N LYS A 213 7.82 26.54 2.30
CA LYS A 213 8.81 25.67 1.65
C LYS A 213 8.61 24.24 2.12
N VAL A 214 9.07 23.28 1.32
CA VAL A 214 9.03 21.85 1.65
C VAL A 214 10.43 21.39 2.07
N THR A 215 10.50 20.56 3.10
CA THR A 215 11.76 20.02 3.66
C THR A 215 11.68 18.51 3.86
N ASP A 216 12.82 17.83 3.87
CA ASP A 216 12.95 16.40 4.22
C ASP A 216 12.93 16.16 5.74
N GLY A 217 12.59 17.19 6.52
CA GLY A 217 12.72 17.23 7.97
C GLY A 217 14.03 17.83 8.49
N THR A 218 15.07 17.93 7.65
CA THR A 218 16.40 18.47 8.00
C THR A 218 16.85 19.57 7.03
N SER A 219 16.77 19.32 5.73
CA SER A 219 17.21 20.19 4.64
C SER A 219 16.00 20.68 3.83
N ASP A 220 16.12 21.87 3.28
CA ASP A 220 15.12 22.40 2.34
C ASP A 220 15.17 21.64 1.02
N ILE A 221 14.00 21.23 0.52
CA ILE A 221 13.83 20.61 -0.80
C ILE A 221 13.50 21.68 -1.84
N THR A 222 12.74 22.70 -1.45
CA THR A 222 12.35 23.80 -2.33
C THR A 222 12.85 25.14 -1.81
N ASN A 223 12.98 26.12 -2.70
CA ASN A 223 13.03 27.51 -2.27
C ASN A 223 11.73 27.94 -1.57
N ALA A 224 11.76 29.06 -0.85
CA ALA A 224 10.56 29.67 -0.29
C ALA A 224 9.63 30.16 -1.40
N MET A 225 8.37 29.76 -1.33
CA MET A 225 7.30 30.14 -2.24
C MET A 225 6.38 31.14 -1.57
N THR A 226 5.97 32.20 -2.28
CA THR A 226 5.10 33.24 -1.75
C THR A 226 3.71 32.69 -1.41
N CYS A 227 3.22 33.00 -0.21
CA CYS A 227 1.92 32.61 0.29
C CYS A 227 1.15 33.79 0.93
N ALA A 228 1.20 34.96 0.27
CA ALA A 228 0.73 36.24 0.82
C ALA A 228 -0.67 36.66 0.35
N VAL A 229 -1.05 36.34 -0.90
CA VAL A 229 -2.29 36.86 -1.50
C VAL A 229 -3.27 35.71 -1.73
N ASP A 230 -4.47 35.84 -1.16
CA ASP A 230 -5.54 34.84 -1.30
C ASP A 230 -5.79 34.47 -2.77
N LYS A 231 -6.02 33.19 -3.04
CA LYS A 231 -6.32 32.58 -4.34
C LYS A 231 -5.19 32.64 -5.39
N THR A 232 -4.05 33.24 -5.08
CA THR A 232 -2.88 33.14 -5.98
C THR A 232 -2.34 31.71 -6.02
N ILE A 233 -1.45 31.44 -6.98
CA ILE A 233 -0.73 30.18 -7.06
C ILE A 233 0.75 30.53 -7.17
N ALA A 234 1.54 29.94 -6.28
CA ALA A 234 2.99 29.93 -6.36
C ALA A 234 3.45 28.49 -6.62
N ARG A 235 4.53 28.36 -7.39
CA ARG A 235 5.22 27.07 -7.60
C ARG A 235 6.66 27.19 -7.14
N ALA A 236 7.28 26.06 -6.80
CA ALA A 236 8.70 26.03 -6.50
C ALA A 236 9.49 26.52 -7.73
N GLY A 237 10.42 27.43 -7.51
CA GLY A 237 11.35 27.88 -8.54
C GLY A 237 12.55 26.94 -8.69
N THR A 238 12.88 26.21 -7.62
CA THR A 238 13.94 25.21 -7.57
C THR A 238 13.52 24.01 -6.75
N ILE A 239 14.00 22.83 -7.14
CA ILE A 239 13.97 21.58 -6.36
C ILE A 239 15.43 21.13 -6.21
N ASP A 240 15.86 20.85 -4.98
CA ASP A 240 17.18 20.30 -4.68
C ASP A 240 17.19 18.80 -5.01
N ASP A 241 17.94 18.41 -6.05
CA ASP A 241 18.06 17.04 -6.55
C ASP A 241 18.73 16.09 -5.54
N ALA A 242 19.57 16.60 -4.65
CA ALA A 242 20.20 15.81 -3.60
C ALA A 242 19.25 15.51 -2.43
N LYS A 243 18.10 16.20 -2.34
CA LYS A 243 17.15 16.13 -1.22
C LYS A 243 15.72 15.78 -1.64
N SER A 244 15.41 15.80 -2.94
CA SER A 244 14.07 15.54 -3.48
C SER A 244 13.58 14.12 -3.27
N THR A 245 14.49 13.17 -2.99
CA THR A 245 14.15 11.77 -2.72
C THR A 245 13.85 11.55 -1.25
N ILE A 246 12.60 11.18 -0.95
CA ILE A 246 12.19 10.75 0.39
C ILE A 246 12.27 9.23 0.45
N ALA A 247 13.07 8.70 1.39
CA ALA A 247 13.16 7.27 1.63
C ALA A 247 11.91 6.71 2.31
N VAL A 248 11.77 5.38 2.34
CA VAL A 248 10.78 4.71 3.21
C VAL A 248 11.01 5.12 4.65
N SER A 249 9.94 5.43 5.37
CA SER A 249 10.00 6.00 6.73
C SER A 249 10.76 7.33 6.82
N GLY A 250 10.95 8.00 5.68
CA GLY A 250 11.47 9.37 5.62
C GLY A 250 10.48 10.40 6.16
N SER A 251 10.97 11.61 6.35
CA SER A 251 10.16 12.77 6.75
C SER A 251 9.88 13.68 5.57
N LEU A 252 8.72 14.31 5.57
CA LEU A 252 8.33 15.34 4.63
C LEU A 252 7.52 16.39 5.37
N ARG A 253 7.95 17.65 5.30
CA ARG A 253 7.34 18.74 6.08
C ARG A 253 7.12 19.97 5.24
N VAL A 254 6.11 20.74 5.63
CA VAL A 254 5.92 22.12 5.17
C VAL A 254 6.42 23.04 6.27
N VAL A 255 7.34 23.93 5.93
CA VAL A 255 7.79 25.00 6.83
C VAL A 255 7.12 26.29 6.39
N CYS A 256 6.38 26.89 7.31
CA CYS A 256 5.82 28.23 7.12
C CYS A 256 6.84 29.25 7.64
N ALA A 257 7.24 30.18 6.78
CA ALA A 257 8.23 31.21 7.11
C ALA A 257 7.74 32.59 6.65
N GLY A 258 8.45 33.65 7.07
CA GLY A 258 8.21 35.01 6.59
C GLY A 258 7.05 35.76 7.26
N ASP A 259 6.16 35.10 7.99
CA ASP A 259 5.10 35.75 8.79
C ASP A 259 5.09 35.21 10.24
N THR A 260 4.26 35.81 11.08
CA THR A 260 3.99 35.33 12.43
C THR A 260 3.35 33.95 12.37
N ILE A 261 3.87 33.03 13.20
CA ILE A 261 3.27 31.71 13.43
C ILE A 261 1.78 31.90 13.70
N GLY A 262 0.94 31.32 12.84
CA GLY A 262 -0.52 31.40 12.89
C GLY A 262 -1.15 31.97 11.62
N ASN A 263 -0.45 32.83 10.88
CA ASN A 263 -1.06 33.65 9.81
C ASN A 263 -0.94 33.06 8.40
N THR A 264 0.07 32.24 8.15
CA THR A 264 0.27 31.63 6.83
C THR A 264 -0.67 30.43 6.67
N ILE A 265 -1.70 30.58 5.82
CA ILE A 265 -2.68 29.52 5.52
C ILE A 265 -2.71 29.23 4.02
N GLY A 266 -2.75 27.95 3.66
CA GLY A 266 -2.63 27.54 2.27
C GLY A 266 -2.87 26.06 2.03
N LEU A 267 -3.13 25.72 0.77
CA LEU A 267 -3.11 24.36 0.27
C LEU A 267 -1.74 24.10 -0.35
N VAL A 268 -0.99 23.13 0.17
CA VAL A 268 0.27 22.67 -0.43
C VAL A 268 0.00 21.38 -1.19
N THR A 269 0.37 21.35 -2.46
CA THR A 269 0.32 20.16 -3.31
C THR A 269 1.74 19.80 -3.73
N VAL A 270 2.21 18.64 -3.30
CA VAL A 270 3.50 18.05 -3.69
C VAL A 270 3.21 17.02 -4.77
N VAL A 271 3.81 17.19 -5.95
CA VAL A 271 3.78 16.20 -7.03
C VAL A 271 5.05 15.38 -6.94
N ALA A 272 4.91 14.06 -6.95
CA ALA A 272 6.01 13.13 -6.80
C ALA A 272 5.87 11.93 -7.74
N ILE A 273 6.98 11.27 -8.01
CA ILE A 273 7.05 10.00 -8.73
C ILE A 273 7.46 8.94 -7.71
N ARG A 274 6.74 7.81 -7.67
CA ARG A 274 7.15 6.71 -6.81
C ARG A 274 8.41 6.05 -7.35
N SER A 275 9.42 5.91 -6.49
CA SER A 275 10.67 5.22 -6.77
C SER A 275 10.47 3.70 -6.68
#